data_AF-A0A2V8N5D4-F1
#
_entry.id   AF-A0A2V8N5D4-F1
#
_cell.length_a   1.000
_cell.length_b   1.000
_cell.length_c   1.000
_cell.angle_alpha   90.00
_cell.angle_beta   90.00
_cell.angle_gamma   90.00
#
_symmetry.space_group_name_H-M   'P 1'
#
loop_
_entity.id
_entity.type
_entity.pdbx_description
1 polymer ?
#
loop_
_entity_poly.entity_id
_entity_poly.type
_entity_poly.pdbx_seq_one_letter_code
_entity_poly.pdbx_strand_id
1 'polypeptide(L)'
;MIPSRDWTGTNGVVFIAPARIAMEYGQGSFRRHISKAAAAGLRSDVMNLPGIAFDLDTPEDLKAFLNDPRKDSETWRYLQQQQ
;
A
#
# COMPACT_ATOMS: atom_id res chain seq x y z
N MET A 1 -3.65 -6.31 7.07
CA MET A 1 -3.76 -5.70 5.72
C MET A 1 -3.49 -4.22 5.84
N ILE A 2 -2.74 -3.69 4.89
CA ILE A 2 -2.37 -2.28 4.81
C ILE A 2 -3.02 -1.74 3.52
N PRO A 3 -3.96 -0.79 3.62
CA PRO A 3 -4.62 -0.20 2.46
C PRO A 3 -3.69 0.77 1.74
N SER A 4 -4.05 1.12 0.50
CA SER A 4 -3.55 2.32 -0.18
C SER A 4 -4.04 3.59 0.53
N ARG A 5 -3.43 4.73 0.21
CA ARG A 5 -3.78 6.05 0.79
C ARG A 5 -5.26 6.41 0.61
N ASP A 6 -5.86 6.03 -0.51
CA ASP A 6 -7.27 6.28 -0.85
C ASP A 6 -8.23 5.19 -0.35
N TRP A 7 -7.72 4.16 0.33
CA TRP A 7 -8.48 3.02 0.87
C TRP A 7 -9.18 2.13 -0.18
N THR A 8 -8.81 2.25 -1.46
CA THR A 8 -9.37 1.41 -2.52
C THR A 8 -8.49 0.19 -2.83
N GLY A 9 -7.17 0.37 -2.75
CA GLY A 9 -6.13 -0.61 -3.02
C GLY A 9 -5.54 -1.28 -1.78
N THR A 10 -4.72 -2.32 -1.98
CA THR A 10 -3.97 -3.01 -0.91
C THR A 10 -2.48 -2.90 -1.17
N ASN A 11 -1.77 -2.16 -0.34
CA ASN A 11 -0.34 -1.90 -0.51
C ASN A 11 0.53 -2.89 0.28
N GLY A 12 -0.05 -3.59 1.26
CA GLY A 12 0.66 -4.62 1.99
C GLY A 12 -0.25 -5.64 2.65
N VAL A 13 0.20 -6.89 2.67
CA VAL A 13 -0.44 -7.97 3.42
C VAL A 13 0.64 -8.79 4.11
N VAL A 14 0.41 -9.08 5.39
CA VAL A 14 1.20 -10.04 6.16
C VAL A 14 0.30 -11.23 6.45
N PHE A 15 0.80 -12.42 6.12
CA PHE A 15 0.12 -13.68 6.41
C PHE A 15 0.83 -14.41 7.54
N ILE A 16 0.12 -14.64 8.64
CA ILE A 16 0.61 -15.49 9.72
C ILE A 16 0.20 -16.93 9.38
N ALA A 17 1.18 -17.84 9.25
CA ALA A 17 0.90 -19.22 8.89
C ALA A 17 -0.12 -19.88 9.86
N PRO A 18 -1.04 -20.71 9.35
CA PRO A 18 -1.19 -21.17 7.97
C PRO A 18 -2.07 -20.27 7.09
N ALA A 19 -2.50 -19.09 7.56
CA ALA A 19 -3.51 -18.26 6.89
C ALA A 19 -3.09 -17.80 5.50
N ARG A 20 -3.92 -18.01 4.47
CA ARG A 20 -3.70 -17.52 3.10
C ARG A 20 -5.04 -17.22 2.43
N ILE A 21 -5.06 -16.25 1.51
CA ILE A 21 -6.16 -16.00 0.58
C ILE A 21 -5.59 -15.79 -0.83
N ALA A 22 -6.41 -16.01 -1.86
CA ALA A 22 -6.05 -15.62 -3.22
C ALA A 22 -6.02 -14.09 -3.34
N MET A 23 -4.88 -13.53 -3.73
CA MET A 23 -4.70 -12.08 -3.91
C MET A 23 -5.26 -11.62 -5.26
N GLU A 24 -5.96 -10.50 -5.27
CA GLU A 24 -6.56 -9.86 -6.44
C GLU A 24 -6.40 -8.34 -6.37
N TYR A 25 -5.30 -7.84 -6.94
CA TYR A 25 -4.94 -6.42 -6.95
C TYR A 25 -5.79 -5.59 -7.94
N GLY A 26 -5.58 -4.27 -7.93
CA GLY A 26 -6.34 -3.30 -8.70
C GLY A 26 -7.37 -2.53 -7.88
N GLN A 27 -8.18 -1.72 -8.55
CA GLN A 27 -9.19 -0.87 -7.90
C GLN A 27 -10.17 -1.70 -7.06
N GLY A 28 -10.42 -1.27 -5.82
CA GLY A 28 -11.30 -1.97 -4.88
C GLY A 28 -10.72 -3.27 -4.29
N SER A 29 -9.44 -3.58 -4.54
CA SER A 29 -8.77 -4.78 -4.04
C SER A 29 -8.81 -4.89 -2.51
N PHE A 30 -8.75 -3.77 -1.78
CA PHE A 30 -8.82 -3.80 -0.32
C PHE A 30 -10.08 -4.50 0.20
N ARG A 31 -11.25 -4.10 -0.31
CA ARG A 31 -12.52 -4.70 0.07
C ARG A 31 -12.58 -6.17 -0.36
N ARG A 32 -12.10 -6.52 -1.56
CA ARG A 32 -12.05 -7.91 -2.01
C ARG A 32 -11.19 -8.78 -1.10
N HIS A 33 -10.02 -8.31 -0.69
CA HIS A 33 -9.14 -9.04 0.21
C HIS A 33 -9.78 -9.26 1.59
N ILE A 34 -10.38 -8.22 2.18
CA ILE A 34 -11.10 -8.33 3.47
C ILE A 34 -12.24 -9.34 3.38
N SER A 35 -13.07 -9.27 2.32
CA SER A 35 -14.18 -10.20 2.12
C SER A 35 -13.69 -11.65 1.97
N LYS A 36 -12.59 -11.88 1.26
CA LYS A 36 -11.99 -13.21 1.11
C LYS A 36 -11.45 -13.75 2.42
N ALA A 37 -10.78 -12.92 3.21
CA ALA A 37 -10.30 -13.32 4.52
C ALA A 37 -11.47 -13.70 5.44
N ALA A 38 -12.54 -12.90 5.47
CA ALA A 38 -13.75 -13.20 6.22
C ALA A 38 -14.41 -14.51 5.75
N ALA A 39 -14.53 -14.73 4.43
CA ALA A 39 -15.10 -15.96 3.86
C ALA A 39 -14.27 -17.21 4.20
N ALA A 40 -12.96 -17.05 4.39
CA ALA A 40 -12.05 -18.11 4.83
C ALA A 40 -12.01 -18.29 6.37
N GLY A 41 -12.83 -17.54 7.13
CA GLY A 41 -12.82 -17.58 8.60
C GLY A 41 -11.58 -16.96 9.24
N LEU A 42 -10.83 -16.14 8.51
CA LEU A 42 -9.59 -15.52 8.96
C LEU A 42 -9.86 -14.14 9.58
N ARG A 43 -9.28 -13.90 10.77
CA ARG A 43 -9.21 -12.57 11.35
C ARG A 43 -8.26 -11.68 10.52
N SER A 44 -8.71 -10.47 10.21
CA SER A 44 -7.91 -9.48 9.48
C SER A 44 -7.72 -8.23 10.33
N ASP A 45 -6.47 -7.95 10.72
CA ASP A 45 -6.10 -6.67 11.31
C ASP A 45 -5.79 -5.65 10.20
N VAL A 46 -6.46 -4.50 10.25
CA VAL A 46 -6.22 -3.40 9.29
C VAL A 46 -5.31 -2.37 9.94
N MET A 47 -4.20 -2.06 9.27
CA MET A 47 -3.22 -1.09 9.76
C MET A 47 -3.01 -0.01 8.71
N ASN A 48 -3.28 1.25 9.07
CA ASN A 48 -2.89 2.37 8.23
C ASN A 48 -1.44 2.74 8.55
N LEU A 49 -0.53 2.44 7.62
CA LEU A 49 0.89 2.73 7.74
C LEU A 49 1.27 3.75 6.65
N PRO A 50 1.40 5.05 6.97
CA PRO A 50 1.55 6.10 5.95
C PRO A 50 2.73 5.91 4.99
N GLY A 51 3.81 5.25 5.42
CA GLY A 51 4.94 4.93 4.55
C GLY A 51 4.65 3.84 3.52
N ILE A 52 3.81 2.85 3.85
CA ILE A 52 3.44 1.76 2.94
C ILE A 52 2.20 2.12 2.12
N ALA A 53 1.28 2.89 2.70
CA ALA A 53 0.06 3.35 2.03
C ALA A 53 0.33 4.34 0.89
N PHE A 54 1.54 4.92 0.81
CA PHE A 54 1.90 5.92 -0.19
C PHE A 54 2.74 5.28 -1.32
N ASP A 55 2.04 4.72 -2.30
CA ASP A 55 2.57 4.32 -3.60
C ASP A 55 2.78 5.52 -4.53
N LEU A 56 3.69 5.38 -5.49
CA LEU A 56 4.02 6.41 -6.48
C LEU A 56 3.52 5.98 -7.87
N ASP A 57 2.20 6.06 -8.09
CA ASP A 57 1.57 5.63 -9.34
C ASP A 57 1.33 6.78 -10.33
N THR A 58 1.07 7.99 -9.82
CA THR A 58 0.70 9.15 -10.64
C THR A 58 1.73 10.28 -10.57
N PRO A 59 1.76 11.19 -11.56
CA PRO A 59 2.57 12.42 -11.46
C PRO A 59 2.26 13.25 -10.22
N GLU A 60 1.01 13.23 -9.75
CA GLU A 60 0.57 13.89 -8.52
C GLU A 60 1.21 13.26 -7.27
N ASP A 61 1.38 11.94 -7.25
CA ASP A 61 2.09 11.25 -6.16
C ASP A 61 3.57 11.61 -6.16
N LEU A 62 4.20 11.74 -7.34
CA LEU A 62 5.58 12.21 -7.45
C LEU A 62 5.75 13.64 -6.89
N LYS A 63 4.82 14.55 -7.21
CA LYS A 63 4.82 15.92 -6.64
C LYS A 63 4.67 15.88 -5.11
N ALA A 64 3.81 15.01 -4.58
CA ALA A 64 3.66 14.83 -3.14
C ALA A 64 4.94 14.27 -2.50
N PHE A 65 5.59 13.30 -3.14
CA PHE A 65 6.83 12.68 -2.69
C PHE A 65 8.00 13.67 -2.61
N LEU A 66 8.15 14.55 -3.59
CA LEU A 66 9.20 15.59 -3.59
C LEU A 66 9.06 16.58 -2.41
N ASN A 67 7.83 16.76 -1.92
CA ASN A 67 7.52 17.60 -0.77
C ASN A 67 7.56 16.83 0.57
N ASP A 68 7.74 15.52 0.56
CA ASP A 68 7.81 14.70 1.77
C ASP A 68 9.02 15.10 2.63
N PRO A 69 8.89 15.25 3.96
CA PRO A 69 10.01 15.63 4.83
C PRO A 69 11.07 14.53 5.00
N ARG A 70 10.79 13.27 4.63
CA ARG A 70 11.67 12.10 4.80
C ARG A 70 12.65 11.93 3.64
N LYS A 71 13.26 13.05 3.21
CA LYS A 71 14.08 13.25 2.00
C LYS A 71 15.44 12.53 2.01
N ASP A 72 15.45 11.20 2.12
CA ASP A 72 16.71 10.43 2.18
C ASP A 72 16.61 9.01 1.59
N SER A 73 15.72 8.80 0.61
CA SER A 73 15.71 7.55 -0.17
C SER A 73 16.52 7.67 -1.45
N GLU A 74 16.94 6.54 -2.02
CA GLU A 74 17.62 6.52 -3.32
C GLU A 74 16.78 7.18 -4.42
N THR A 75 15.46 6.97 -4.43
CA THR A 75 14.53 7.64 -5.35
C THR A 75 14.57 9.15 -5.20
N TRP A 76 14.61 9.67 -3.96
CA TRP A 76 14.70 11.10 -3.73
C TRP A 76 16.03 11.67 -4.25
N ARG A 77 17.16 11.02 -3.94
CA ARG A 77 18.48 11.46 -4.41
C ARG A 77 18.59 11.43 -5.93
N TYR A 78 18.03 10.41 -6.58
CA TYR A 78 17.95 10.34 -8.04
C TYR A 78 17.20 11.55 -8.62
N LEU A 79 16.03 11.89 -8.08
CA LEU A 79 15.22 13.02 -8.58
C LEU A 79 15.86 14.40 -8.36
N GLN A 80 16.77 14.54 -7.39
CA GLN A 80 17.51 15.79 -7.20
C GLN A 80 18.67 15.94 -8.18
N GLN A 81 19.27 14.85 -8.65
CA GLN A 81 20.37 14.89 -9.63
C GLN A 81 19.89 15.16 -11.06
N GLN A 82 18.59 14.98 -11.32
CA GLN A 82 17.96 15.21 -12.64
C GLN A 82 17.36 16.62 -12.80
N GLN A 83 17.53 17.49 -11.80
CA GLN A 83 17.14 18.92 -11.83
C GLN A 83 18.34 19.80 -12.19
#